data_AF-A0AAX6R1L7-F1
#
_entry.id   AF-A0AAX6R1L7-F1
#
_cell.length_a   1.000
_cell.length_b   1.000
_cell.length_c   1.000
_cell.angle_alpha   90.00
_cell.angle_beta   90.00
_cell.angle_gamma   90.00
#
_symmetry.space_group_name_H-M   'P 1'
#
loop_
_entity.id
_entity.type
_entity.pdbx_description
1 polymer ?
#
loop_
_entity_poly.entity_id
_entity_poly.type
_entity_poly.pdbx_seq_one_letter_code
_entity_poly.pdbx_strand_id
1 'polypeptide(L)'
;MITGVFGMRVWAPVGALTSLAYFFHRQRVALAELRAADGQRTIDRSLLELKMVQVVFRHGARSPLKALPLEEQVEWNPQLLEVPPHTQFDYTVTNLAGGPKPHSSYDSHYRKTTLKGGMFAGQLTKVGMEQMFALGERLRKKYVDTIPFLSPSFKPQEVFVRSTNMYRNLESTRCLLAGLFQREKEGSIIIHTDEASSEVLYPNYQNCWGLRQRTRGRKEAAALQPGISEDLKKVREGMGTDRSEEVDFLVLLDNVAAEQVHNLPSCPMLKRFAQVIEQRAVDTALCILQQEDREGLQMAVGPFLHVLENNLLKAADPAPPPNKTRKLYLYAAHDVTLMPLLMVLGTFDHKWPPFAADLTIELYQHQESKEWFVQLYYHGEVASDAHFFIPASAPFLPYRRSPLC
;
A
#
# COMPACT_ATOMS: atom_id res chain seq x y z
N MET A 1 2.20 4.76 66.09
CA MET A 1 1.29 4.56 64.95
C MET A 1 2.15 4.12 63.77
N ILE A 2 2.61 2.88 63.64
CA ILE A 2 1.95 1.64 63.17
C ILE A 2 0.91 1.85 62.05
N THR A 3 1.29 1.41 60.86
CA THR A 3 0.60 0.61 59.79
C THR A 3 1.06 1.15 58.43
N GLY A 4 1.47 0.36 57.44
CA GLY A 4 1.56 -1.08 57.28
C GLY A 4 2.28 -1.39 55.95
N VAL A 5 2.89 -2.58 55.93
CA VAL A 5 3.68 -3.22 54.86
C VAL A 5 2.76 -3.89 53.81
N PHE A 6 3.37 -4.39 52.72
CA PHE A 6 2.89 -5.26 51.62
C PHE A 6 2.50 -4.48 50.34
N GLY A 7 3.09 -4.67 49.16
CA GLY A 7 3.82 -5.82 48.61
C GLY A 7 2.86 -6.74 47.85
N MET A 8 2.84 -6.65 46.51
CA MET A 8 2.83 -7.76 45.53
C MET A 8 2.28 -7.35 44.16
N ARG A 9 2.95 -7.88 43.15
CA ARG A 9 2.65 -7.85 41.72
C ARG A 9 1.22 -8.33 41.43
N VAL A 10 0.56 -7.69 40.47
CA VAL A 10 -0.41 -8.37 39.61
C VAL A 10 0.18 -8.46 38.22
N TRP A 11 0.48 -9.68 37.81
CA TRP A 11 0.73 -10.04 36.42
C TRP A 11 -0.61 -10.04 35.68
N ALA A 12 -0.63 -9.50 34.47
CA ALA A 12 -1.58 -9.91 33.44
C ALA A 12 -0.82 -10.06 32.11
N PRO A 13 -0.71 -11.28 31.56
CA PRO A 13 -0.17 -11.53 30.24
C PRO A 13 -1.24 -11.25 29.16
N VAL A 14 -0.82 -11.30 27.90
CA VAL A 14 -1.61 -11.27 26.65
C VAL A 14 -1.63 -9.89 25.94
N GLY A 15 -0.97 -9.83 24.77
CA GLY A 15 -1.34 -8.90 23.70
C GLY A 15 -0.29 -7.90 23.23
N ALA A 16 0.98 -8.28 23.02
CA ALA A 16 1.94 -7.44 22.30
C ALA A 16 1.67 -7.48 20.79
N LEU A 17 0.62 -6.80 20.35
CA LEU A 17 0.43 -6.30 18.97
C LEU A 17 -0.17 -4.88 19.01
N THR A 18 0.20 -4.16 20.07
CA THR A 18 -0.22 -2.79 20.31
C THR A 18 0.89 -1.77 20.02
N SER A 19 2.13 -2.20 19.84
CA SER A 19 3.33 -1.36 19.97
C SER A 19 3.77 -0.55 18.75
N LEU A 20 3.04 -0.53 17.62
CA LEU A 20 3.34 0.39 16.52
C LEU A 20 2.30 1.52 16.47
N ALA A 21 1.01 1.21 16.32
CA ALA A 21 -0.05 2.22 16.26
C ALA A 21 -0.26 3.00 17.58
N TYR A 22 -0.22 2.31 18.74
CA TYR A 22 -0.30 2.97 20.05
C TYR A 22 1.00 3.74 20.36
N PHE A 23 2.14 3.26 19.84
CA PHE A 23 3.43 3.90 20.02
C PHE A 23 3.55 5.19 19.22
N PHE A 24 3.09 5.24 17.95
CA PHE A 24 3.06 6.48 17.16
C PHE A 24 2.11 7.54 17.73
N HIS A 25 0.94 7.15 18.26
CA HIS A 25 0.00 8.09 18.86
C HIS A 25 0.50 8.61 20.23
N ARG A 26 1.00 7.74 21.11
CA ARG A 26 1.64 8.19 22.37
C ARG A 26 2.96 8.91 22.13
N GLN A 27 3.74 8.60 21.09
CA GLN A 27 4.95 9.35 20.75
C GLN A 27 4.63 10.75 20.28
N ARG A 28 3.56 11.04 19.54
CA ARG A 28 3.26 12.44 19.18
C ARG A 28 3.03 13.31 20.43
N VAL A 29 2.36 12.78 21.45
CA VAL A 29 2.14 13.47 22.73
C VAL A 29 3.41 13.46 23.59
N ALA A 30 4.12 12.34 23.69
CA ALA A 30 5.34 12.21 24.49
C ALA A 30 6.57 12.89 23.86
N LEU A 31 6.69 12.98 22.52
CA LEU A 31 7.70 13.80 21.84
C LEU A 31 7.36 15.29 21.92
N ALA A 32 6.08 15.68 21.96
CA ALA A 32 5.71 17.06 22.23
C ALA A 32 6.12 17.46 23.66
N GLU A 33 6.00 16.54 24.63
CA GLU A 33 6.41 16.76 26.03
C GLU A 33 7.93 16.60 26.26
N LEU A 34 8.62 15.68 25.56
CA LEU A 34 10.09 15.50 25.64
C LEU A 34 10.88 16.55 24.85
N ARG A 35 10.34 17.10 23.76
CA ARG A 35 10.95 18.24 23.05
C ARG A 35 11.05 19.50 23.91
N ALA A 36 10.26 19.59 24.98
CA ALA A 36 10.35 20.68 25.94
C ALA A 36 11.42 20.45 27.04
N ALA A 37 11.96 19.23 27.18
CA ALA A 37 12.79 18.84 28.32
C ALA A 37 14.21 18.35 27.98
N ASP A 38 14.47 17.85 26.77
CA ASP A 38 15.80 17.41 26.37
C ASP A 38 16.23 18.10 25.07
N GLY A 39 17.36 18.81 25.12
CA GLY A 39 17.88 19.58 24.00
C GLY A 39 17.98 18.71 22.76
N GLN A 40 17.41 19.17 21.65
CA GLN A 40 17.32 18.43 20.40
C GLN A 40 18.73 18.03 19.92
N ARG A 41 19.18 16.81 20.24
CA ARG A 41 20.40 16.22 19.67
C ARG A 41 20.19 16.16 18.16
N THR A 42 20.81 17.08 17.44
CA THR A 42 20.87 17.06 15.98
C THR A 42 21.63 15.81 15.56
N ILE A 43 20.93 14.83 14.99
CA ILE A 43 21.59 13.65 14.41
C ILE A 43 22.30 14.10 13.15
N ASP A 44 23.61 13.88 13.10
CA ASP A 44 24.38 14.04 11.88
C ASP A 44 24.01 12.91 10.91
N ARG A 45 23.29 13.27 9.84
CA ARG A 45 22.83 12.32 8.82
C ARG A 45 24.00 11.68 8.05
N SER A 46 25.19 12.27 8.07
CA SER A 46 26.38 11.68 7.44
C SER A 46 26.83 10.38 8.13
N LEU A 47 26.47 10.20 9.40
CA LEU A 47 26.75 9.01 10.19
C LEU A 47 25.66 7.92 10.03
N LEU A 48 24.61 8.15 9.25
CA LEU A 48 23.55 7.18 9.00
C LEU A 48 23.89 6.31 7.78
N GLU A 49 23.98 5.00 7.99
CA GLU A 49 24.19 4.03 6.92
C GLU A 49 22.88 3.32 6.59
N LEU A 50 22.46 3.33 5.32
CA LEU A 50 21.25 2.66 4.86
C LEU A 50 21.44 1.14 4.86
N LYS A 51 20.52 0.41 5.50
CA LYS A 51 20.58 -1.05 5.69
C LYS A 51 19.48 -1.81 4.96
N MET A 52 18.29 -1.24 4.82
CA MET A 52 17.16 -1.85 4.11
C MET A 52 16.24 -0.80 3.51
N VAL A 53 15.62 -1.12 2.37
CA VAL A 53 14.49 -0.39 1.79
C VAL A 53 13.31 -1.35 1.58
N GLN A 54 12.11 -0.91 1.94
CA GLN A 54 10.86 -1.59 1.59
C GLN A 54 9.96 -0.61 0.83
N VAL A 55 9.43 -1.00 -0.32
CA VAL A 55 8.54 -0.17 -1.13
C VAL A 55 7.21 -0.89 -1.33
N VAL A 56 6.14 -0.27 -0.85
CA VAL A 56 4.76 -0.70 -1.10
C VAL A 56 4.19 0.23 -2.14
N PHE A 57 3.71 -0.28 -3.27
CA PHE A 57 3.21 0.58 -4.35
C PHE A 57 1.86 0.11 -4.88
N ARG A 58 1.05 1.06 -5.33
CA ARG A 58 -0.13 0.81 -6.16
C ARG A 58 0.32 0.61 -7.60
N HIS A 59 -0.39 -0.23 -8.34
CA HIS A 59 -0.21 -0.32 -9.79
C HIS A 59 -0.38 1.03 -10.50
N GLY A 60 0.15 1.12 -11.72
CA GLY A 60 -0.04 2.28 -12.60
C GLY A 60 -1.47 2.42 -13.13
N ALA A 61 -1.67 3.45 -13.96
CA ALA A 61 -2.93 3.74 -14.64
C ALA A 61 -3.48 2.54 -15.42
N ARG A 62 -4.80 2.37 -15.34
CA ARG A 62 -5.52 1.23 -15.90
C ARG A 62 -6.88 1.63 -16.46
N SER A 63 -7.54 0.75 -17.22
CA SER A 63 -8.98 0.87 -17.45
C SER A 63 -9.79 0.80 -16.15
N PRO A 64 -11.00 1.39 -16.12
CA PRO A 64 -11.92 1.25 -15.01
C PRO A 64 -12.31 -0.23 -14.81
N LEU A 65 -12.71 -0.56 -13.59
CA LEU A 65 -13.22 -1.88 -13.19
C LEU A 65 -14.66 -2.09 -13.66
N LYS A 66 -15.45 -1.02 -13.72
CA LYS A 66 -16.84 -1.00 -14.21
C LYS A 66 -17.09 0.31 -14.96
N ALA A 67 -17.76 0.24 -16.11
CA ALA A 67 -18.17 1.42 -16.84
C ALA A 67 -19.33 2.15 -16.15
N LEU A 68 -19.41 3.46 -16.32
CA LEU A 68 -20.56 4.26 -15.91
C LEU A 68 -21.79 3.93 -16.78
N PRO A 69 -23.01 3.89 -16.22
CA PRO A 69 -24.24 3.64 -16.97
C PRO A 69 -24.71 4.90 -17.71
N LEU A 70 -23.86 5.41 -18.59
CA LEU A 70 -24.14 6.54 -19.49
C LEU A 70 -24.37 6.01 -20.91
N GLU A 71 -25.23 6.68 -21.68
CA GLU A 71 -25.42 6.39 -23.11
C GLU A 71 -24.13 6.66 -23.90
N GLU A 72 -23.51 7.80 -23.64
CA GLU A 72 -22.21 8.16 -24.23
C GLU A 72 -21.07 7.83 -23.26
N GLN A 73 -20.38 6.72 -23.54
CA GLN A 73 -19.16 6.33 -22.85
C GLN A 73 -17.92 6.64 -23.70
N VAL A 74 -16.80 6.90 -23.01
CA VAL A 74 -15.48 6.99 -23.65
C VAL A 74 -15.06 5.62 -24.22
N GLU A 75 -14.23 5.66 -25.26
CA GLU A 75 -13.69 4.43 -25.86
C GLU A 75 -12.35 4.05 -25.24
N TRP A 76 -12.32 2.86 -24.65
CA TRP A 76 -11.12 2.20 -24.16
C TRP A 76 -10.56 1.30 -25.26
N ASN A 77 -9.62 1.85 -26.02
CA ASN A 77 -9.06 1.20 -27.19
C ASN A 77 -7.89 0.25 -26.80
N PRO A 78 -7.85 -1.00 -27.30
CA PRO A 78 -6.76 -1.94 -27.09
C PRO A 78 -5.35 -1.46 -27.45
N GLN A 79 -5.18 -0.41 -28.28
CA GLN A 79 -3.85 0.21 -28.49
C GLN A 79 -3.26 0.84 -27.21
N LEU A 80 -4.07 1.06 -26.17
CA LEU A 80 -3.58 1.42 -24.85
C LEU A 80 -2.84 0.28 -24.15
N LEU A 81 -2.91 -0.96 -24.66
CA LEU A 81 -2.21 -2.13 -24.10
C LEU A 81 -0.84 -2.38 -24.75
N GLU A 82 -0.43 -1.58 -25.75
CA GLU A 82 0.88 -1.68 -26.39
C GLU A 82 2.00 -1.50 -25.35
N VAL A 83 2.88 -2.49 -25.22
CA VAL A 83 3.96 -2.48 -24.22
C VAL A 83 5.10 -1.59 -24.70
N PRO A 84 5.47 -0.51 -23.97
CA PRO A 84 6.61 0.30 -24.34
C PRO A 84 7.92 -0.52 -24.28
N PRO A 85 8.77 -0.51 -25.33
CA PRO A 85 9.93 -1.42 -25.41
C PRO A 85 10.93 -1.32 -24.25
N HIS A 86 11.13 -0.13 -23.67
CA HIS A 86 12.03 0.08 -22.52
C HIS A 86 11.49 -0.53 -21.22
N THR A 87 10.23 -0.94 -21.17
CA THR A 87 9.66 -1.61 -20.00
C THR A 87 9.79 -3.13 -20.06
N GLN A 88 10.11 -3.71 -21.22
CA GLN A 88 10.17 -5.16 -21.40
C GLN A 88 11.24 -5.78 -20.50
N PHE A 89 10.83 -6.71 -19.63
CA PHE A 89 11.74 -7.38 -18.70
C PHE A 89 11.17 -8.73 -18.28
N ASP A 90 11.83 -9.82 -18.64
CA ASP A 90 11.29 -11.16 -18.42
C ASP A 90 11.30 -11.56 -16.94
N TYR A 91 10.15 -12.04 -16.47
CA TYR A 91 9.92 -12.50 -15.11
C TYR A 91 9.11 -13.81 -15.10
N THR A 92 9.20 -14.53 -13.98
CA THR A 92 8.35 -15.68 -13.68
C THR A 92 7.54 -15.43 -12.41
N VAL A 93 6.39 -16.08 -12.29
CA VAL A 93 5.51 -15.95 -11.11
C VAL A 93 5.39 -17.29 -10.41
N THR A 94 5.53 -17.27 -9.09
CA THR A 94 5.33 -18.45 -8.24
C THR A 94 4.36 -18.13 -7.11
N ASN A 95 3.89 -19.16 -6.42
CA ASN A 95 3.31 -18.96 -5.09
C ASN A 95 4.40 -18.57 -4.06
N LEU A 96 4.01 -18.27 -2.82
CA LEU A 96 4.95 -17.90 -1.75
C LEU A 96 5.96 -19.01 -1.39
N ALA A 97 5.64 -20.27 -1.66
CA ALA A 97 6.52 -21.42 -1.43
C ALA A 97 7.45 -21.74 -2.62
N GLY A 98 7.39 -20.96 -3.70
CA GLY A 98 8.17 -21.21 -4.93
C GLY A 98 7.55 -22.25 -5.88
N GLY A 99 6.32 -22.70 -5.60
CA GLY A 99 5.55 -23.57 -6.47
C GLY A 99 4.80 -22.83 -7.59
N PRO A 100 3.88 -23.51 -8.30
CA PRO A 100 3.15 -22.93 -9.43
C PRO A 100 2.40 -21.63 -9.07
N LYS A 101 2.26 -20.74 -10.05
CA LYS A 101 1.43 -19.53 -9.93
C LYS A 101 -0.01 -19.92 -9.56
N PRO A 102 -0.60 -19.34 -8.49
CA PRO A 102 -2.00 -19.57 -8.15
C PRO A 102 -2.95 -19.09 -9.25
N HIS A 103 -4.16 -19.64 -9.28
CA HIS A 103 -5.23 -19.13 -10.15
C HIS A 103 -5.67 -17.72 -9.71
N SER A 104 -5.88 -16.81 -10.68
CA SER A 104 -6.42 -15.46 -10.41
C SER A 104 -7.92 -15.40 -10.69
N SER A 105 -8.72 -15.40 -9.62
CA SER A 105 -10.17 -15.18 -9.70
C SER A 105 -10.52 -13.78 -10.18
N TYR A 106 -9.70 -12.78 -9.84
CA TYR A 106 -9.88 -11.39 -10.25
C TYR A 106 -9.66 -11.20 -11.73
N ASP A 107 -8.56 -11.71 -12.30
CA ASP A 107 -8.33 -11.61 -13.75
C ASP A 107 -9.45 -12.29 -14.54
N SER A 108 -9.92 -13.45 -14.06
CA SER A 108 -11.07 -14.15 -14.63
C SER A 108 -12.37 -13.35 -14.55
N HIS A 109 -12.57 -12.59 -13.46
CA HIS A 109 -13.72 -11.71 -13.30
C HIS A 109 -13.65 -10.50 -14.23
N TYR A 110 -12.49 -9.81 -14.30
CA TYR A 110 -12.33 -8.62 -15.13
C TYR A 110 -12.49 -8.90 -16.63
N ARG A 111 -12.08 -10.08 -17.10
CA ARG A 111 -12.29 -10.52 -18.50
C ARG A 111 -13.76 -10.69 -18.90
N LYS A 112 -14.69 -10.75 -17.93
CA LYS A 112 -16.14 -10.78 -18.22
C LYS A 112 -16.67 -9.42 -18.65
N THR A 113 -15.96 -8.34 -18.34
CA THR A 113 -16.37 -6.97 -18.65
C THR A 113 -15.51 -6.44 -19.80
N THR A 114 -16.12 -6.29 -20.96
CA THR A 114 -15.51 -5.59 -22.11
C THR A 114 -16.07 -4.17 -22.14
N LEU A 115 -15.19 -3.18 -22.07
CA LEU A 115 -15.53 -1.77 -22.15
C LEU A 115 -15.79 -1.36 -23.59
N LYS A 116 -16.51 -0.25 -23.81
CA LYS A 116 -16.63 0.36 -25.14
C LYS A 116 -15.22 0.59 -25.71
N GLY A 117 -15.00 0.26 -26.98
CA GLY A 117 -13.68 0.28 -27.62
C GLY A 117 -12.96 -1.08 -27.63
N GLY A 118 -13.41 -2.06 -26.83
CA GLY A 118 -12.96 -3.46 -26.91
C GLY A 118 -11.92 -3.87 -25.87
N MET A 119 -11.47 -2.97 -25.00
CA MET A 119 -10.54 -3.31 -23.92
C MET A 119 -11.27 -3.93 -22.72
N PHE A 120 -10.63 -4.90 -22.04
CA PHE A 120 -11.17 -5.45 -20.80
C PHE A 120 -11.07 -4.44 -19.63
N ALA A 121 -11.91 -4.64 -18.63
CA ALA A 121 -11.85 -3.87 -17.39
C ALA A 121 -10.55 -4.13 -16.60
N GLY A 122 -10.11 -3.13 -15.83
CA GLY A 122 -9.02 -3.28 -14.87
C GLY A 122 -7.65 -3.65 -15.44
N GLN A 123 -7.39 -3.41 -16.72
CA GLN A 123 -6.13 -3.71 -17.41
C GLN A 123 -5.16 -2.53 -17.30
N LEU A 124 -3.90 -2.81 -16.95
CA LEU A 124 -2.83 -1.82 -16.97
C LEU A 124 -2.59 -1.34 -18.41
N THR A 125 -2.47 -0.04 -18.61
CA THR A 125 -2.22 0.56 -19.92
C THR A 125 -0.77 1.00 -20.06
N LYS A 126 -0.36 1.41 -21.27
CA LYS A 126 0.94 2.01 -21.53
C LYS A 126 1.22 3.25 -20.68
N VAL A 127 0.19 4.06 -20.39
CA VAL A 127 0.32 5.19 -19.45
C VAL A 127 0.72 4.69 -18.06
N GLY A 128 0.08 3.62 -17.58
CA GLY A 128 0.45 3.00 -16.31
C GLY A 128 1.81 2.34 -16.33
N MET A 129 2.20 1.73 -17.45
CA MET A 129 3.54 1.15 -17.61
C MET A 129 4.63 2.22 -17.51
N GLU A 130 4.45 3.39 -18.13
CA GLU A 130 5.38 4.52 -18.03
C GLU A 130 5.47 5.07 -16.60
N GLN A 131 4.34 5.23 -15.90
CA GLN A 131 4.33 5.67 -14.50
C GLN A 131 5.16 4.75 -13.61
N MET A 132 5.02 3.44 -13.79
CA MET A 132 5.76 2.46 -13.01
C MET A 132 7.24 2.42 -13.39
N PHE A 133 7.58 2.60 -14.68
CA PHE A 133 8.96 2.74 -15.12
C PHE A 133 9.63 3.97 -14.49
N ALA A 134 8.95 5.13 -14.51
CA ALA A 134 9.44 6.36 -13.89
C ALA A 134 9.62 6.23 -12.36
N LEU A 135 8.73 5.51 -11.68
CA LEU A 135 8.93 5.13 -10.28
C LEU A 135 10.22 4.31 -10.10
N GLY A 136 10.45 3.33 -10.98
CA GLY A 136 11.71 2.57 -11.03
C GLY A 136 12.94 3.45 -11.21
N GLU A 137 12.91 4.40 -12.14
CA GLU A 137 14.02 5.36 -12.36
C GLU A 137 14.27 6.25 -11.14
N ARG A 138 13.21 6.69 -10.45
CA ARG A 138 13.35 7.47 -9.21
C ARG A 138 14.04 6.65 -8.12
N LEU A 139 13.68 5.37 -7.96
CA LEU A 139 14.34 4.45 -7.04
C LEU A 139 15.81 4.21 -7.45
N ARG A 140 16.10 4.08 -8.75
CA ARG A 140 17.48 3.95 -9.27
C ARG A 140 18.32 5.16 -8.91
N LYS A 141 17.82 6.37 -9.20
CA LYS A 141 18.52 7.61 -8.90
C LYS A 141 18.95 7.69 -7.43
N LYS A 142 18.09 7.26 -6.51
CA LYS A 142 18.38 7.28 -5.07
C LYS A 142 19.30 6.14 -4.63
N TYR A 143 18.96 4.89 -4.95
CA TYR A 143 19.57 3.69 -4.34
C TYR A 143 20.63 2.99 -5.19
N VAL A 144 20.89 3.49 -6.39
CA VAL A 144 21.98 3.03 -7.26
C VAL A 144 22.94 4.19 -7.54
N ASP A 145 22.42 5.32 -8.03
CA ASP A 145 23.27 6.40 -8.55
C ASP A 145 23.78 7.35 -7.45
N THR A 146 22.90 7.78 -6.52
CA THR A 146 23.27 8.70 -5.44
C THR A 146 23.91 7.96 -4.27
N ILE A 147 23.30 6.85 -3.84
CA ILE A 147 23.80 5.99 -2.77
C ILE A 147 24.02 4.62 -3.41
N PRO A 148 25.25 4.07 -3.44
CA PRO A 148 25.54 2.77 -4.06
C PRO A 148 25.06 1.60 -3.17
N PHE A 149 23.77 1.60 -2.86
CA PHE A 149 23.14 0.65 -1.96
C PHE A 149 22.78 -0.66 -2.70
N LEU A 150 22.17 -0.54 -3.88
CA LEU A 150 21.81 -1.65 -4.77
C LEU A 150 22.79 -1.78 -5.93
N SER A 151 22.91 -3.00 -6.46
CA SER A 151 23.65 -3.23 -7.70
C SER A 151 22.95 -2.56 -8.90
N PRO A 152 23.70 -2.07 -9.91
CA PRO A 152 23.10 -1.47 -11.10
C PRO A 152 22.21 -2.42 -11.92
N SER A 153 22.48 -3.73 -11.84
CA SER A 153 21.77 -4.87 -12.42
C SER A 153 20.92 -5.59 -11.35
N PHE A 154 19.81 -6.19 -11.75
CA PHE A 154 18.98 -6.99 -10.85
C PHE A 154 19.75 -8.23 -10.36
N LYS A 155 19.92 -8.34 -9.04
CA LYS A 155 20.45 -9.53 -8.37
C LYS A 155 19.37 -10.20 -7.53
N PRO A 156 19.01 -11.47 -7.77
CA PRO A 156 18.03 -12.20 -6.97
C PRO A 156 18.37 -12.23 -5.47
N GLN A 157 19.64 -12.08 -5.10
CA GLN A 157 20.12 -12.06 -3.71
C GLN A 157 19.76 -10.76 -2.99
N GLU A 158 19.73 -9.62 -3.69
CA GLU A 158 19.52 -8.29 -3.10
C GLU A 158 18.04 -7.91 -2.98
N VAL A 159 17.18 -8.49 -3.84
CA VAL A 159 15.79 -8.03 -4.01
C VAL A 159 14.80 -9.18 -3.76
N PHE A 160 13.78 -8.92 -2.94
CA PHE A 160 12.58 -9.75 -2.86
C PHE A 160 11.38 -9.01 -3.45
N VAL A 161 10.57 -9.72 -4.22
CA VAL A 161 9.43 -9.15 -4.94
C VAL A 161 8.18 -9.96 -4.64
N ARG A 162 7.15 -9.31 -4.09
CA ARG A 162 5.82 -9.88 -3.89
C ARG A 162 4.77 -8.98 -4.52
N SER A 163 3.77 -9.59 -5.14
CA SER A 163 2.62 -8.91 -5.73
C SER A 163 1.35 -9.65 -5.34
N THR A 164 0.22 -8.96 -5.32
CA THR A 164 -1.06 -9.67 -5.42
C THR A 164 -1.17 -10.35 -6.79
N ASN A 165 -1.95 -11.44 -6.85
CA ASN A 165 -2.12 -12.21 -8.08
C ASN A 165 -3.15 -11.56 -9.05
N MET A 166 -2.90 -10.31 -9.43
CA MET A 166 -3.68 -9.60 -10.44
C MET A 166 -2.74 -9.10 -11.54
N TYR A 167 -3.11 -9.30 -12.80
CA TYR A 167 -2.20 -9.06 -13.94
C TYR A 167 -1.62 -7.64 -13.95
N ARG A 168 -2.44 -6.62 -13.66
CA ARG A 168 -1.99 -5.21 -13.58
C ARG A 168 -0.89 -4.95 -12.53
N ASN A 169 -0.87 -5.70 -11.42
CA ASN A 169 0.14 -5.55 -10.38
C ASN A 169 1.44 -6.24 -10.80
N LEU A 170 1.33 -7.41 -11.44
CA LEU A 170 2.48 -8.12 -12.02
C LEU A 170 3.16 -7.28 -13.11
N GLU A 171 2.40 -6.72 -14.04
CA GLU A 171 2.94 -5.86 -15.10
C GLU A 171 3.48 -4.53 -14.56
N SER A 172 2.85 -3.95 -13.53
CA SER A 172 3.40 -2.77 -12.86
C SER A 172 4.75 -3.06 -12.20
N THR A 173 4.89 -4.26 -11.62
CA THR A 173 6.13 -4.72 -11.00
C THR A 173 7.23 -4.92 -12.05
N ARG A 174 6.89 -5.52 -13.20
CA ARG A 174 7.80 -5.62 -14.35
C ARG A 174 8.33 -4.25 -14.76
N CYS A 175 7.45 -3.27 -14.96
CA CYS A 175 7.84 -1.93 -15.41
C CYS A 175 8.72 -1.20 -14.38
N LEU A 176 8.40 -1.32 -13.09
CA LEU A 176 9.22 -0.76 -12.00
C LEU A 176 10.63 -1.36 -12.02
N LEU A 177 10.73 -2.69 -12.11
CA LEU A 177 12.04 -3.36 -12.18
C LEU A 177 12.81 -2.97 -13.44
N ALA A 178 12.11 -2.77 -14.58
CA ALA A 178 12.73 -2.34 -15.82
C ALA A 178 13.35 -0.94 -15.68
N GLY A 179 12.68 0.01 -15.02
CA GLY A 179 13.23 1.33 -14.73
C GLY A 179 14.34 1.31 -13.68
N LEU A 180 14.18 0.51 -12.63
CA LEU A 180 15.16 0.41 -11.54
C LEU A 180 16.49 -0.18 -12.01
N PHE A 181 16.45 -1.29 -12.75
CA PHE A 181 17.63 -2.04 -13.17
C PHE A 181 17.96 -1.87 -14.65
N GLN A 182 17.25 -0.99 -15.36
CA GLN A 182 17.49 -0.68 -16.78
C GLN A 182 17.47 -1.93 -17.68
N ARG A 183 16.62 -2.91 -17.32
CA ARG A 183 16.48 -4.23 -17.95
C ARG A 183 17.72 -5.14 -17.86
N GLU A 184 18.69 -4.80 -17.02
CA GLU A 184 19.86 -5.62 -16.74
C GLU A 184 19.59 -6.57 -15.57
N LYS A 185 19.89 -7.86 -15.73
CA LYS A 185 19.71 -8.88 -14.68
C LYS A 185 20.83 -9.91 -14.68
N GLU A 186 21.26 -10.31 -13.50
CA GLU A 186 22.24 -11.39 -13.27
C GLU A 186 21.58 -12.72 -12.92
N GLY A 187 20.24 -12.74 -12.82
CA GLY A 187 19.46 -13.95 -12.57
C GLY A 187 17.97 -13.73 -12.82
N SER A 188 17.19 -14.80 -12.69
CA SER A 188 15.76 -14.78 -12.95
C SER A 188 15.00 -13.89 -11.95
N ILE A 189 14.12 -13.04 -12.47
CA ILE A 189 13.15 -12.29 -11.66
C ILE A 189 12.01 -13.22 -11.29
N ILE A 190 11.80 -13.43 -9.99
CA ILE A 190 10.70 -14.22 -9.46
C ILE A 190 9.77 -13.28 -8.70
N ILE A 191 8.53 -13.18 -9.15
CA ILE A 191 7.47 -12.45 -8.44
C ILE A 191 6.66 -13.46 -7.63
N HIS A 192 6.69 -13.31 -6.32
CA HIS A 192 5.90 -14.16 -5.43
C HIS A 192 4.47 -13.62 -5.31
N THR A 193 3.49 -14.52 -5.39
CA THR A 193 2.07 -14.22 -5.20
C THR A 193 1.47 -15.21 -4.21
N ASP A 194 0.28 -14.91 -3.69
CA ASP A 194 -0.45 -15.84 -2.83
C ASP A 194 -1.84 -16.15 -3.40
N GLU A 195 -2.51 -17.15 -2.84
CA GLU A 195 -3.92 -17.41 -3.15
C GLU A 195 -4.79 -16.23 -2.68
N ALA A 196 -5.84 -15.90 -3.44
CA ALA A 196 -6.76 -14.82 -3.07
C ALA A 196 -7.44 -15.04 -1.70
N SER A 197 -7.54 -16.31 -1.28
CA SER A 197 -8.07 -16.75 0.01
C SER A 197 -7.17 -16.38 1.20
N SER A 198 -5.86 -16.40 1.02
CA SER A 198 -4.86 -16.14 2.06
C SER A 198 -4.12 -14.81 1.91
N GLU A 199 -4.41 -14.06 0.85
CA GLU A 199 -3.74 -12.79 0.56
C GLU A 199 -3.94 -11.75 1.67
N VAL A 200 -2.84 -11.06 1.99
CA VAL A 200 -2.75 -10.03 3.04
C VAL A 200 -2.35 -8.66 2.48
N LEU A 201 -1.97 -8.57 1.20
CA LEU A 201 -1.63 -7.31 0.54
C LEU A 201 -2.86 -6.45 0.19
N TYR A 202 -4.07 -6.83 0.64
CA TYR A 202 -5.27 -6.00 0.72
C TYR A 202 -6.17 -6.47 1.88
N PRO A 203 -7.08 -5.62 2.39
CA PRO A 203 -8.07 -6.05 3.38
C PRO A 203 -8.97 -7.16 2.83
N ASN A 204 -8.81 -8.39 3.34
CA ASN A 204 -9.45 -9.58 2.79
C ASN A 204 -10.84 -9.84 3.41
N TYR A 205 -11.82 -9.01 3.04
CA TYR A 205 -13.20 -9.10 3.55
C TYR A 205 -13.89 -10.45 3.25
N GLN A 206 -13.48 -11.14 2.19
CA GLN A 206 -14.04 -12.44 1.80
C GLN A 206 -13.63 -13.54 2.80
N ASN A 207 -12.40 -13.49 3.30
CA ASN A 207 -11.84 -14.58 4.09
C ASN A 207 -11.66 -14.24 5.58
N CYS A 208 -11.55 -12.97 5.96
CA CYS A 208 -11.64 -12.60 7.37
C CYS A 208 -13.08 -12.27 7.78
N TRP A 209 -13.73 -13.22 8.45
CA TRP A 209 -15.12 -13.08 8.91
C TRP A 209 -15.28 -11.91 9.88
N GLY A 210 -14.35 -11.74 10.83
CA GLY A 210 -14.39 -10.64 11.80
C GLY A 210 -14.40 -9.27 11.12
N LEU A 211 -13.51 -9.06 10.15
CA LEU A 211 -13.47 -7.82 9.37
C LEU A 211 -14.79 -7.59 8.63
N ARG A 212 -15.30 -8.64 7.94
CA ARG A 212 -16.56 -8.56 7.19
C ARG A 212 -17.74 -8.14 8.07
N GLN A 213 -17.91 -8.76 9.23
CA GLN A 213 -19.03 -8.44 10.13
C GLN A 213 -18.95 -7.01 10.65
N ARG A 214 -17.76 -6.56 11.06
CA ARG A 214 -17.56 -5.20 11.57
C ARG A 214 -17.89 -4.12 10.54
N THR A 215 -17.53 -4.35 9.29
CA THR A 215 -17.71 -3.34 8.23
C THR A 215 -19.04 -3.45 7.50
N ARG A 216 -19.82 -4.53 7.69
CA ARG A 216 -21.03 -4.81 6.90
C ARG A 216 -22.06 -3.68 6.97
N GLY A 217 -22.52 -3.35 8.18
CA GLY A 217 -23.56 -2.33 8.35
C GLY A 217 -23.09 -0.94 7.89
N ARG A 218 -21.82 -0.59 8.14
CA ARG A 218 -21.24 0.67 7.65
C ARG A 218 -21.13 0.71 6.13
N LYS A 219 -20.78 -0.40 5.49
CA LYS A 219 -20.75 -0.50 4.03
C LYS A 219 -22.14 -0.34 3.40
N GLU A 220 -23.16 -0.95 4.00
CA GLU A 220 -24.55 -0.80 3.56
C GLU A 220 -25.05 0.64 3.74
N ALA A 221 -24.62 1.34 4.80
CA ALA A 221 -25.04 2.70 5.11
C ALA A 221 -24.13 3.82 4.55
N ALA A 222 -22.99 3.50 3.91
CA ALA A 222 -21.97 4.49 3.57
C ALA A 222 -22.47 5.53 2.56
N ALA A 223 -23.18 5.09 1.52
CA ALA A 223 -23.77 5.98 0.51
C ALA A 223 -24.93 6.84 1.06
N LEU A 224 -25.49 6.48 2.22
CA LEU A 224 -26.60 7.15 2.88
C LEU A 224 -26.15 8.15 3.95
N GLN A 225 -24.84 8.28 4.18
CA GLN A 225 -24.34 9.23 5.18
C GLN A 225 -24.63 10.68 4.78
N PRO A 226 -24.89 11.57 5.76
CA PRO A 226 -25.05 12.99 5.50
C PRO A 226 -23.84 13.58 4.79
N GLY A 227 -24.07 14.42 3.80
CA GLY A 227 -23.06 14.98 2.90
C GLY A 227 -22.72 14.07 1.72
N ILE A 228 -22.53 12.77 1.96
CA ILE A 228 -22.29 11.79 0.88
C ILE A 228 -23.55 11.65 0.03
N SER A 229 -24.71 11.43 0.65
CA SER A 229 -25.95 11.15 -0.09
C SER A 229 -26.41 12.33 -0.96
N GLU A 230 -26.27 13.55 -0.46
CA GLU A 230 -26.66 14.79 -1.11
C GLU A 230 -25.75 15.12 -2.30
N ASP A 231 -24.43 14.97 -2.11
CA ASP A 231 -23.48 15.16 -3.21
C ASP A 231 -23.62 14.06 -4.25
N LEU A 232 -23.91 12.81 -3.85
CA LEU A 232 -24.11 11.72 -4.78
C LEU A 232 -25.33 11.98 -5.67
N LYS A 233 -26.43 12.45 -5.07
CA LYS A 233 -27.63 12.87 -5.80
C LYS A 233 -27.31 13.99 -6.79
N LYS A 234 -26.62 15.04 -6.34
CA LYS A 234 -26.22 16.18 -7.18
C LYS A 234 -25.34 15.76 -8.37
N VAL A 235 -24.39 14.85 -8.15
CA VAL A 235 -23.52 14.33 -9.22
C VAL A 235 -24.32 13.49 -10.21
N ARG A 236 -25.20 12.60 -9.73
CA ARG A 236 -26.06 11.75 -10.57
C ARG A 236 -27.04 12.57 -11.42
N GLU A 237 -27.69 13.57 -10.83
CA GLU A 237 -28.56 14.52 -11.54
C GLU A 237 -27.77 15.26 -12.64
N GLY A 238 -26.58 15.77 -12.29
CA GLY A 238 -25.70 16.45 -13.24
C GLY A 238 -25.24 15.56 -14.39
N MET A 239 -25.13 14.25 -14.18
CA MET A 239 -24.73 13.27 -15.20
C MET A 239 -25.92 12.68 -15.98
N GLY A 240 -27.16 12.99 -15.62
CA GLY A 240 -28.35 12.39 -16.22
C GLY A 240 -28.58 10.92 -15.82
N THR A 241 -28.00 10.45 -14.71
CA THR A 241 -28.04 9.04 -14.25
C THR A 241 -28.94 8.84 -13.02
N ASP A 242 -30.01 9.62 -12.91
CA ASP A 242 -30.80 9.76 -11.67
C ASP A 242 -31.48 8.44 -11.19
N ARG A 243 -31.51 7.41 -12.04
CA ARG A 243 -32.19 6.13 -11.79
C ARG A 243 -31.30 4.93 -11.47
N SER A 244 -29.96 5.09 -11.45
CA SER A 244 -29.06 3.95 -11.23
C SER A 244 -28.62 3.85 -9.77
N GLU A 245 -29.27 2.97 -9.00
CA GLU A 245 -28.89 2.66 -7.61
C GLU A 245 -27.46 2.10 -7.49
N GLU A 246 -26.86 1.62 -8.58
CA GLU A 246 -25.56 0.93 -8.59
C GLU A 246 -24.30 1.83 -8.69
N VAL A 247 -24.43 3.16 -8.72
CA VAL A 247 -23.27 4.07 -8.91
C VAL A 247 -22.94 4.82 -7.63
N ASP A 248 -21.93 4.36 -6.89
CA ASP A 248 -21.39 5.08 -5.73
C ASP A 248 -20.16 5.94 -6.11
N PHE A 249 -19.62 6.67 -5.12
CA PHE A 249 -18.43 7.49 -5.34
C PHE A 249 -17.16 6.67 -5.66
N LEU A 250 -17.10 5.39 -5.30
CA LEU A 250 -15.96 4.54 -5.67
C LEU A 250 -15.98 4.23 -7.17
N VAL A 251 -17.15 3.94 -7.74
CA VAL A 251 -17.32 3.76 -9.20
C VAL A 251 -17.08 5.07 -9.94
N LEU A 252 -17.60 6.20 -9.43
CA LEU A 252 -17.37 7.51 -10.03
C LEU A 252 -15.88 7.87 -10.02
N LEU A 253 -15.19 7.65 -8.90
CA LEU A 253 -13.75 7.91 -8.77
C LEU A 253 -12.94 7.03 -9.71
N ASP A 254 -13.27 5.74 -9.79
CA ASP A 254 -12.58 4.79 -10.66
C ASP A 254 -12.63 5.22 -12.13
N ASN A 255 -13.79 5.71 -12.60
CA ASN A 255 -13.94 6.20 -13.97
C ASN A 255 -13.27 7.57 -14.17
N VAL A 256 -13.52 8.57 -13.31
CA VAL A 256 -12.94 9.91 -13.51
C VAL A 256 -11.42 9.89 -13.46
N ALA A 257 -10.82 9.14 -12.53
CA ALA A 257 -9.38 9.03 -12.41
C ALA A 257 -8.77 8.29 -13.61
N ALA A 258 -9.41 7.20 -14.05
CA ALA A 258 -8.97 6.46 -15.23
C ALA A 258 -9.08 7.32 -16.49
N GLU A 259 -10.17 8.04 -16.71
CA GLU A 259 -10.32 8.83 -17.93
C GLU A 259 -9.39 10.06 -17.95
N GLN A 260 -9.23 10.75 -16.81
CA GLN A 260 -8.36 11.92 -16.70
C GLN A 260 -6.89 11.57 -16.95
N VAL A 261 -6.38 10.48 -16.36
CA VAL A 261 -4.96 10.11 -16.52
C VAL A 261 -4.62 9.70 -17.96
N HIS A 262 -5.60 9.27 -18.75
CA HIS A 262 -5.44 8.93 -20.17
C HIS A 262 -5.82 10.08 -21.11
N ASN A 263 -6.15 11.27 -20.58
CA ASN A 263 -6.63 12.41 -21.36
C ASN A 263 -7.82 12.10 -22.27
N LEU A 264 -8.72 11.20 -21.83
CA LEU A 264 -9.89 10.81 -22.60
C LEU A 264 -10.95 11.94 -22.59
N PRO A 265 -11.85 11.96 -23.59
CA PRO A 265 -12.92 12.94 -23.67
C PRO A 265 -14.05 12.63 -22.67
N SER A 266 -13.75 12.69 -21.37
CA SER A 266 -14.74 12.47 -20.30
C SER A 266 -15.91 13.43 -20.38
N CYS A 267 -17.05 12.98 -19.86
CA CYS A 267 -18.20 13.82 -19.57
C CYS A 267 -17.76 15.11 -18.82
N PRO A 268 -18.13 16.32 -19.30
CA PRO A 268 -17.76 17.57 -18.66
C PRO A 268 -18.17 17.66 -17.19
N MET A 269 -19.31 17.04 -16.84
CA MET A 269 -19.82 17.01 -15.47
C MET A 269 -18.97 16.12 -14.57
N LEU A 270 -18.47 15.00 -15.08
CA LEU A 270 -17.54 14.14 -14.36
C LEU A 270 -16.22 14.88 -14.06
N LYS A 271 -15.69 15.64 -15.03
CA LYS A 271 -14.50 16.49 -14.81
C LYS A 271 -14.77 17.59 -13.80
N ARG A 272 -15.93 18.26 -13.88
CA ARG A 272 -16.33 19.34 -12.97
C ARG A 272 -16.41 18.87 -11.52
N PHE A 273 -16.89 17.66 -11.28
CA PHE A 273 -17.04 17.10 -9.94
C PHE A 273 -15.87 16.25 -9.46
N ALA A 274 -14.77 16.15 -10.21
CA ALA A 274 -13.66 15.24 -9.90
C ALA A 274 -13.14 15.37 -8.45
N GLN A 275 -12.95 16.60 -7.95
CA GLN A 275 -12.50 16.83 -6.57
C GLN A 275 -13.53 16.39 -5.53
N VAL A 276 -14.82 16.68 -5.75
CA VAL A 276 -15.91 16.26 -4.86
C VAL A 276 -16.03 14.73 -4.88
N ILE A 277 -15.92 14.11 -6.05
CA ILE A 277 -15.96 12.66 -6.22
C ILE A 277 -14.83 12.01 -5.44
N GLU A 278 -13.59 12.52 -5.56
CA GLU A 278 -12.45 11.99 -4.80
C GLU A 278 -12.67 12.16 -3.29
N GLN A 279 -13.05 13.37 -2.84
CA GLN A 279 -13.29 13.63 -1.42
C GLN A 279 -14.36 12.69 -0.86
N ARG A 280 -15.49 12.53 -1.56
CA ARG A 280 -16.57 11.65 -1.11
C ARG A 280 -16.26 10.16 -1.22
N ALA A 281 -15.39 9.76 -2.14
CA ALA A 281 -14.87 8.40 -2.17
C ALA A 281 -13.97 8.11 -0.95
N VAL A 282 -13.13 9.08 -0.56
CA VAL A 282 -12.34 9.01 0.69
C VAL A 282 -13.27 8.96 1.90
N ASP A 283 -14.26 9.86 1.99
CA ASP A 283 -15.24 9.87 3.09
C ASP A 283 -16.00 8.53 3.18
N THR A 284 -16.40 7.96 2.03
CA THR A 284 -17.05 6.65 1.94
C THR A 284 -16.15 5.55 2.50
N ALA A 285 -14.87 5.55 2.12
CA ALA A 285 -13.92 4.54 2.56
C ALA A 285 -13.60 4.66 4.06
N LEU A 286 -13.48 5.89 4.58
CA LEU A 286 -13.33 6.18 6.02
C LEU A 286 -14.59 5.82 6.82
N CYS A 287 -15.78 5.97 6.24
CA CYS A 287 -17.02 5.51 6.87
C CYS A 287 -17.02 3.98 7.05
N ILE A 288 -16.59 3.24 6.02
CA ILE A 288 -16.53 1.77 6.06
C ILE A 288 -15.49 1.31 7.08
N LEU A 289 -14.28 1.87 7.02
CA LEU A 289 -13.15 1.55 7.87
C LEU A 289 -12.63 2.82 8.54
N GLN A 290 -13.19 3.11 9.71
CA GLN A 290 -12.91 4.33 10.49
C GLN A 290 -11.51 4.31 11.09
N GLN A 291 -10.93 5.50 11.27
CA GLN A 291 -9.60 5.65 11.88
C GLN A 291 -9.59 5.23 13.36
N GLU A 292 -10.72 5.37 14.04
CA GLU A 292 -10.93 4.99 15.43
C GLU A 292 -11.21 3.48 15.58
N ASP A 293 -11.60 2.78 14.50
CA ASP A 293 -11.85 1.33 14.50
C ASP A 293 -10.55 0.54 14.45
N ARG A 294 -9.83 0.56 15.57
CA ARG A 294 -8.54 -0.10 15.74
C ARG A 294 -8.58 -1.59 15.38
N GLU A 295 -9.60 -2.31 15.81
CA GLU A 295 -9.74 -3.75 15.56
C GLU A 295 -10.00 -4.02 14.07
N GLY A 296 -10.81 -3.18 13.42
CA GLY A 296 -11.02 -3.21 11.98
C GLY A 296 -9.71 -2.98 11.22
N LEU A 297 -8.94 -1.94 11.58
CA LEU A 297 -7.64 -1.65 10.98
C LEU A 297 -6.61 -2.77 11.22
N GLN A 298 -6.59 -3.37 12.41
CA GLN A 298 -5.75 -4.52 12.72
C GLN A 298 -6.07 -5.73 11.84
N MET A 299 -7.35 -6.02 11.57
CA MET A 299 -7.71 -7.11 10.66
C MET A 299 -7.50 -6.75 9.18
N ALA A 300 -7.60 -5.47 8.82
CA ALA A 300 -7.47 -4.98 7.45
C ALA A 300 -6.01 -4.96 6.97
N VAL A 301 -5.10 -4.37 7.76
CA VAL A 301 -3.69 -4.17 7.37
C VAL A 301 -2.68 -4.70 8.39
N GLY A 302 -3.11 -5.16 9.57
CA GLY A 302 -2.23 -5.70 10.59
C GLY A 302 -1.35 -6.87 10.12
N PRO A 303 -1.85 -7.86 9.37
CA PRO A 303 -1.01 -8.92 8.83
C PRO A 303 0.09 -8.40 7.89
N PHE A 304 -0.19 -7.38 7.08
CA PHE A 304 0.80 -6.80 6.19
C PHE A 304 1.80 -5.91 6.94
N LEU A 305 1.33 -5.11 7.91
CA LEU A 305 2.20 -4.38 8.84
C LEU A 305 3.18 -5.32 9.55
N HIS A 306 2.72 -6.51 9.96
CA HIS A 306 3.58 -7.53 10.55
C HIS A 306 4.64 -8.06 9.59
N VAL A 307 4.35 -8.16 8.28
CA VAL A 307 5.37 -8.49 7.27
C VAL A 307 6.44 -7.40 7.21
N LEU A 308 6.03 -6.13 7.15
CA LEU A 308 6.95 -4.99 7.08
C LEU A 308 7.81 -4.88 8.35
N GLU A 309 7.20 -5.03 9.53
CA GLU A 309 7.86 -5.05 10.84
C GLU A 309 8.88 -6.19 10.93
N ASN A 310 8.49 -7.42 10.55
CA ASN A 310 9.39 -8.57 10.59
C ASN A 310 10.63 -8.38 9.71
N ASN A 311 10.51 -7.70 8.57
CA ASN A 311 11.67 -7.39 7.73
C ASN A 311 12.63 -6.45 8.46
N LEU A 312 12.12 -5.38 9.10
CA LEU A 312 12.94 -4.46 9.89
C LEU A 312 13.68 -5.20 11.01
N LEU A 313 12.95 -6.02 11.79
CA LEU A 313 13.53 -6.80 12.88
C LEU A 313 14.63 -7.76 12.39
N LYS A 314 14.43 -8.41 11.23
CA LYS A 314 15.43 -9.32 10.65
C LYS A 314 16.70 -8.61 10.18
N ALA A 315 16.63 -7.36 9.71
CA ALA A 315 17.84 -6.61 9.37
C ALA A 315 18.54 -6.01 10.58
N ALA A 316 17.80 -5.76 11.66
CA ALA A 316 18.36 -5.28 12.92
C ALA A 316 18.98 -6.41 13.77
N ASP A 317 18.72 -7.67 13.42
CA ASP A 317 19.29 -8.83 14.10
C ASP A 317 20.83 -8.88 13.93
N PRO A 318 21.62 -8.95 15.03
CA PRO A 318 23.07 -9.03 14.96
C PRO A 318 23.61 -10.36 14.39
N ALA A 319 22.80 -11.42 14.34
CA ALA A 319 23.17 -12.72 13.79
C ALA A 319 22.14 -13.16 12.72
N PRO A 320 21.98 -12.41 11.63
CA PRO A 320 20.96 -12.72 10.64
C PRO A 320 21.31 -14.06 9.97
N PRO A 321 20.32 -14.93 9.73
CA PRO A 321 20.58 -16.18 9.03
C PRO A 321 21.20 -15.87 7.65
N PRO A 322 22.32 -16.51 7.29
CA PRO A 322 23.00 -16.25 6.01
C PRO A 322 22.02 -16.48 4.84
N ASN A 323 22.09 -15.60 3.83
CA ASN A 323 21.28 -15.63 2.61
C ASN A 323 19.75 -15.41 2.78
N LYS A 324 19.27 -14.84 3.90
CA LYS A 324 17.83 -14.55 4.08
C LYS A 324 17.45 -13.08 4.19
N THR A 325 18.40 -12.18 4.42
CA THR A 325 18.14 -10.73 4.44
C THR A 325 18.35 -10.14 3.04
N ARG A 326 17.37 -9.34 2.59
CA ARG A 326 17.42 -8.60 1.33
C ARG A 326 17.67 -7.13 1.60
N LYS A 327 18.28 -6.45 0.64
CA LYS A 327 18.45 -4.99 0.66
C LYS A 327 17.14 -4.29 0.31
N LEU A 328 16.40 -4.82 -0.67
CA LEU A 328 15.15 -4.25 -1.17
C LEU A 328 14.01 -5.26 -1.10
N TYR A 329 12.86 -4.83 -0.58
CA TYR A 329 11.60 -5.55 -0.63
C TYR A 329 10.58 -4.72 -1.43
N LEU A 330 9.98 -5.33 -2.45
CA LEU A 330 8.95 -4.71 -3.28
C LEU A 330 7.60 -5.41 -3.06
N TYR A 331 6.56 -4.62 -2.79
CA TYR A 331 5.19 -5.09 -2.56
C TYR A 331 4.20 -4.37 -3.47
N ALA A 332 3.71 -5.04 -4.51
CA ALA A 332 2.65 -4.52 -5.37
C ALA A 332 1.28 -4.76 -4.74
N ALA A 333 0.69 -3.69 -4.22
CA ALA A 333 -0.55 -3.68 -3.45
C ALA A 333 -1.64 -2.85 -4.16
N HIS A 334 -2.55 -2.25 -3.39
CA HIS A 334 -3.71 -1.52 -3.89
C HIS A 334 -3.92 -0.21 -3.12
N ASP A 335 -4.74 0.68 -3.67
CA ASP A 335 -5.27 1.86 -2.98
C ASP A 335 -5.96 1.49 -1.66
N VAL A 336 -6.81 0.45 -1.69
CA VAL A 336 -7.48 -0.11 -0.49
C VAL A 336 -6.50 -0.69 0.55
N THR A 337 -5.23 -0.83 0.21
CA THR A 337 -4.15 -1.21 1.13
C THR A 337 -3.40 0.00 1.64
N LEU A 338 -2.99 0.89 0.73
CA LEU A 338 -2.23 2.10 1.07
C LEU A 338 -3.03 3.02 2.00
N MET A 339 -4.32 3.21 1.75
CA MET A 339 -5.15 4.12 2.54
C MET A 339 -5.18 3.74 4.05
N PRO A 340 -5.63 2.52 4.45
CA PRO A 340 -5.57 2.12 5.85
C PRO A 340 -4.15 1.97 6.40
N LEU A 341 -3.16 1.66 5.56
CA LEU A 341 -1.76 1.61 6.00
C LEU A 341 -1.25 3.01 6.41
N LEU A 342 -1.52 4.03 5.59
CA LEU A 342 -1.20 5.43 5.89
C LEU A 342 -1.97 5.94 7.12
N MET A 343 -3.23 5.52 7.30
CA MET A 343 -4.02 5.85 8.50
C MET A 343 -3.35 5.32 9.77
N VAL A 344 -2.94 4.04 9.77
CA VAL A 344 -2.27 3.41 10.94
C VAL A 344 -0.89 4.03 11.20
N LEU A 345 -0.19 4.46 10.15
CA LEU A 345 1.09 5.17 10.27
C LEU A 345 0.92 6.66 10.62
N GLY A 346 -0.31 7.18 10.67
CA GLY A 346 -0.58 8.59 10.99
C GLY A 346 -0.10 9.59 9.94
N THR A 347 0.02 9.13 8.69
CA THR A 347 0.54 9.88 7.52
C THR A 347 -0.47 10.02 6.39
N PHE A 348 -1.73 9.60 6.62
CA PHE A 348 -2.80 9.74 5.63
C PHE A 348 -3.12 11.22 5.37
N ASP A 349 -3.13 11.61 4.10
CA ASP A 349 -3.29 12.99 3.62
C ASP A 349 -4.74 13.32 3.21
N HIS A 350 -5.69 12.43 3.52
CA HIS A 350 -7.09 12.52 3.12
C HIS A 350 -7.32 12.61 1.60
N LYS A 351 -6.40 12.07 0.80
CA LYS A 351 -6.55 11.92 -0.65
C LYS A 351 -6.61 10.46 -1.05
N TRP A 352 -7.20 10.18 -2.22
CA TRP A 352 -7.17 8.81 -2.71
C TRP A 352 -5.75 8.47 -3.16
N PRO A 353 -5.17 7.31 -2.76
CA PRO A 353 -3.82 6.96 -3.20
C PRO A 353 -3.73 6.91 -4.75
N PRO A 354 -2.97 7.80 -5.41
CA PRO A 354 -2.98 7.92 -6.87
C PRO A 354 -2.37 6.69 -7.55
N PHE A 355 -2.53 6.56 -8.86
CA PHE A 355 -1.84 5.52 -9.62
C PHE A 355 -0.33 5.66 -9.45
N ALA A 356 0.37 4.53 -9.35
CA ALA A 356 1.81 4.46 -9.07
C ALA A 356 2.27 5.14 -7.76
N ALA A 357 1.35 5.44 -6.83
CA ALA A 357 1.71 5.89 -5.49
C ALA A 357 2.54 4.82 -4.77
N ASP A 358 3.52 5.26 -3.99
CA ASP A 358 4.39 4.41 -3.21
C ASP A 358 4.55 4.91 -1.77
N LEU A 359 4.62 3.97 -0.84
CA LEU A 359 5.13 4.15 0.52
C LEU A 359 6.50 3.48 0.58
N THR A 360 7.53 4.28 0.81
CA THR A 360 8.92 3.83 0.93
C THR A 360 9.37 3.91 2.38
N ILE A 361 9.87 2.80 2.91
CA ILE A 361 10.34 2.62 4.28
C ILE A 361 11.84 2.33 4.24
N GLU A 362 12.65 3.23 4.79
CA GLU A 362 14.10 3.09 4.86
C GLU A 362 14.53 2.79 6.30
N LEU A 363 15.45 1.83 6.45
CA LEU A 363 16.07 1.49 7.73
C LEU A 363 17.54 1.90 7.69
N TYR A 364 17.94 2.73 8.64
CA TYR A 364 19.31 3.20 8.82
C TYR A 364 19.90 2.69 10.15
N GLN A 365 21.21 2.52 10.18
CA GLN A 365 21.97 2.33 11.41
C GLN A 365 23.00 3.45 11.54
N HIS A 366 23.08 4.07 12.72
CA HIS A 366 24.09 5.07 13.00
C HIS A 366 25.45 4.40 13.23
N GLN A 367 26.48 4.87 12.53
CA GLN A 367 27.79 4.22 12.51
C GLN A 367 28.48 4.22 13.88
N GLU A 368 28.30 5.27 14.68
CA GLU A 368 28.91 5.37 16.02
C GLU A 368 28.03 4.76 17.12
N SER A 369 26.83 5.32 17.37
CA SER A 369 25.94 4.86 18.44
C SER A 369 25.36 3.46 18.22
N LYS A 370 25.39 2.95 16.98
CA LYS A 370 24.75 1.69 16.55
C LYS A 370 23.22 1.67 16.68
N GLU A 371 22.61 2.82 16.97
CA GLU A 371 21.16 2.98 17.02
C GLU A 371 20.53 2.86 15.63
N TRP A 372 19.26 2.45 15.60
CA TRP A 372 18.49 2.24 14.38
C TRP A 372 17.50 3.38 14.16
N PHE A 373 17.28 3.75 12.90
CA PHE A 373 16.36 4.83 12.52
C PHE A 373 15.51 4.39 11.34
N VAL A 374 14.24 4.79 11.35
CA VAL A 374 13.32 4.51 10.25
C VAL A 374 12.87 5.82 9.63
N GLN A 375 12.91 5.89 8.31
CA GLN A 375 12.41 7.01 7.55
C GLN A 375 11.30 6.58 6.59
N LEU A 376 10.20 7.34 6.59
CA LEU A 376 9.03 7.06 5.78
C LEU A 376 8.85 8.14 4.71
N TYR A 377 8.66 7.72 3.47
CA TYR A 377 8.31 8.59 2.36
C TYR A 377 7.00 8.13 1.74
N TYR A 378 6.12 9.06 1.40
CA TYR A 378 4.92 8.80 0.62
C TYR A 378 4.95 9.64 -0.64
N HIS A 379 4.85 8.98 -1.79
CA HIS A 379 4.87 9.62 -3.11
C HIS A 379 6.14 10.46 -3.36
N GLY A 380 7.29 10.03 -2.81
CA GLY A 380 8.57 10.73 -2.93
C GLY A 380 8.80 11.85 -1.91
N GLU A 381 7.78 12.25 -1.15
CA GLU A 381 7.87 13.27 -0.10
C GLU A 381 8.08 12.63 1.28
N VAL A 382 8.82 13.31 2.16
CA VAL A 382 9.04 12.83 3.53
C VAL A 382 7.71 12.86 4.28
N ALA A 383 7.23 11.68 4.70
CA ALA A 383 5.96 11.53 5.42
C ALA A 383 6.18 11.52 6.94
N SER A 384 7.29 10.94 7.41
CA SER A 384 7.67 10.92 8.83
C SER A 384 9.15 10.57 9.01
N ASP A 385 9.82 11.28 9.91
CA ASP A 385 11.11 10.90 10.48
C ASP A 385 10.85 10.37 11.91
N ALA A 386 11.07 9.07 12.15
CA ALA A 386 10.82 8.46 13.45
C ALA A 386 12.09 7.80 14.03
N HIS A 387 12.43 8.16 15.26
CA HIS A 387 13.46 7.47 16.03
C HIS A 387 12.88 6.17 16.58
N PHE A 388 13.44 5.03 16.17
CA PHE A 388 13.07 3.72 16.70
C PHE A 388 14.19 3.19 17.58
N PHE A 389 13.92 3.09 18.88
CA PHE A 389 14.73 2.22 19.72
C PHE A 389 14.25 0.79 19.48
N ILE A 390 15.00 0.00 18.70
CA ILE A 390 14.81 -1.45 18.60
C ILE A 390 15.67 -2.06 19.71
N PRO A 391 15.11 -2.41 20.89
CA PRO A 391 15.90 -3.08 21.91
C PRO A 391 16.39 -4.42 21.36
N ALA A 392 17.66 -4.74 21.57
CA ALA A 392 18.33 -5.97 21.12
C ALA A 392 17.74 -7.28 21.70
N SER A 393 16.61 -7.23 22.40
CA SER A 393 16.02 -8.34 23.14
C SER A 393 14.50 -8.24 23.28
N ALA A 394 13.78 -7.85 22.22
CA ALA A 394 12.33 -8.04 22.19
C ALA A 394 12.03 -9.53 21.87
N PRO A 395 11.45 -10.31 22.80
CA PRO A 395 11.13 -11.70 22.53
C PRO A 395 10.12 -11.80 21.37
N PHE A 396 10.44 -12.64 20.38
CA PHE A 396 9.54 -13.04 19.32
C PHE A 396 8.22 -13.53 19.92
N LEU A 397 7.17 -12.72 19.80
CA LEU A 397 5.81 -13.21 19.97
C LEU A 397 5.31 -13.59 18.57
N PRO A 398 5.08 -14.89 18.30
CA PRO A 398 4.47 -15.27 17.04
C PRO A 398 3.14 -14.54 16.91
N TYR A 399 2.89 -13.93 15.75
CA TYR A 399 1.55 -13.51 15.37
C TYR A 399 0.64 -14.73 15.50
N ARG A 400 -0.13 -14.81 16.58
CA ARG A 400 -1.27 -15.70 16.65
C ARG A 400 -2.29 -15.08 15.71
N ARG A 401 -2.62 -15.79 14.63
CA ARG A 401 -3.85 -15.56 13.89
C ARG A 401 -4.95 -15.26 14.91
N SER A 402 -5.58 -14.09 14.79
CA SER A 402 -6.79 -13.83 15.57
C SER A 402 -7.72 -15.01 15.30
N PRO A 403 -8.37 -15.65 16.28
CA PRO A 403 -9.29 -16.76 16.02
C PRO A 403 -10.49 -16.37 15.11
N LEU A 404 -10.56 -15.10 14.69
CA LEU A 404 -11.54 -14.51 13.79
C LEU A 404 -11.08 -14.43 12.31
N CYS A 405 -9.81 -14.77 12.02
CA CYS A 405 -9.27 -15.11 10.69
C CYS A 405 -8.29 -16.30 10.84
#